data_AF-A0A4P8R664-F1
#
_entry.id   AF-A0A4P8R664-F1
#
_cell.length_a   1.000
_cell.length_b   1.000
_cell.length_c   1.000
_cell.angle_alpha   90.00
_cell.angle_beta   90.00
_cell.angle_gamma   90.00
#
_symmetry.space_group_name_H-M   'P 1'
#
loop_
_entity.id
_entity.type
_entity.pdbx_description
1 polymer ?
#
loop_
_entity_poly.entity_id
_entity_poly.type
_entity_poly.pdbx_seq_one_letter_code
_entity_poly.pdbx_strand_id
1 'polypeptide(L)' 'MPDRAAAAHALRRAWRAAAWYARGLTGESRYEAYLAHERAAHSERPPLDRRAFWRDYHRWQDANPQGRCC' A
#
# COMPACT_ATOMS: atom_id res chain seq x y z
N MET A 1 -37.58 0.60 6.88
CA MET A 1 -36.50 1.14 6.01
C MET A 1 -35.17 0.88 6.70
N PRO A 2 -34.17 0.28 6.05
CA PRO A 2 -32.88 0.02 6.69
C PRO A 2 -32.24 1.34 7.13
N ASP A 3 -31.75 1.37 8.36
CA ASP A 3 -31.17 2.54 9.01
C ASP A 3 -29.92 2.99 8.25
N ARG A 4 -29.90 4.24 7.76
CA ARG A 4 -28.80 4.77 6.93
C ARG A 4 -27.46 4.71 7.67
N ALA A 5 -27.49 4.74 9.00
CA ALA A 5 -26.31 4.57 9.85
C ALA A 5 -25.71 3.15 9.79
N ALA A 6 -26.58 2.12 9.76
CA ALA A 6 -26.16 0.72 9.61
C ALA A 6 -25.55 0.48 8.22
N ALA A 7 -26.16 1.05 7.17
CA ALA A 7 -25.63 1.00 5.81
C ALA A 7 -24.23 1.67 5.71
N ALA A 8 -24.05 2.83 6.34
CA ALA A 8 -22.76 3.52 6.38
C ALA A 8 -21.67 2.77 7.18
N HIS A 9 -22.05 2.02 8.21
CA HIS A 9 -21.11 1.17 8.94
C HIS A 9 -20.67 -0.05 8.11
N ALA A 10 -21.63 -0.69 7.44
CA ALA A 10 -21.37 -1.82 6.55
C ALA A 10 -20.46 -1.42 5.38
N LEU A 11 -20.72 -0.27 4.75
CA LEU A 11 -19.88 0.28 3.67
C LEU A 11 -18.44 0.55 4.13
N ARG A 12 -18.25 1.13 5.32
CA ARG A 12 -16.91 1.38 5.89
C ARG A 12 -16.13 0.09 6.14
N ARG A 13 -16.79 -0.97 6.62
CA ARG A 13 -16.13 -2.28 6.82
C ARG A 13 -15.77 -2.93 5.50
N ALA A 14 -16.68 -2.93 4.53
CA ALA A 14 -16.43 -3.49 3.21
C ALA A 14 -15.25 -2.79 2.52
N TRP A 15 -15.15 -1.46 2.65
CA TRP A 15 -14.01 -0.71 2.11
C TRP A 15 -12.70 -1.04 2.87
N ARG A 16 -12.72 -1.14 4.20
CA ARG A 16 -11.51 -1.59 4.93
C ARG A 16 -11.02 -2.97 4.50
N ALA A 17 -11.92 -3.92 4.25
CA ALA A 17 -11.59 -5.26 3.80
C ALA A 17 -11.04 -5.24 2.36
N ALA A 18 -11.66 -4.51 1.44
CA ALA A 18 -11.17 -4.37 0.07
C ALA A 18 -9.81 -3.65 0.01
N ALA A 19 -9.55 -2.66 0.88
CA ALA A 19 -8.25 -2.01 1.00
C ALA A 19 -7.17 -2.93 1.60
N TRP A 20 -7.53 -3.79 2.57
CA TRP A 20 -6.62 -4.82 3.10
C TRP A 20 -6.30 -5.88 2.04
N TYR A 21 -7.32 -6.33 1.31
CA TYR A 21 -7.17 -7.30 0.23
C TYR A 21 -6.35 -6.74 -0.93
N ALA A 22 -6.59 -5.50 -1.36
CA ALA A 22 -5.79 -4.81 -2.37
C ALA A 22 -4.33 -4.62 -1.92
N ARG A 23 -4.09 -4.28 -0.65
CA ARG A 23 -2.73 -4.25 -0.06
C ARG A 23 -2.04 -5.61 -0.10
N GLY A 24 -2.80 -6.70 0.02
CA GLY A 24 -2.28 -8.06 -0.11
C GLY A 24 -2.08 -8.51 -1.56
N LEU A 25 -2.95 -8.10 -2.49
CA LEU A 25 -3.00 -8.67 -3.84
C LEU A 25 -2.14 -7.95 -4.88
N THR A 26 -2.09 -6.61 -4.88
CA THR A 26 -1.71 -5.92 -6.13
C THR A 26 -0.28 -5.41 -6.16
N GLY A 27 0.31 -5.03 -5.03
CA GLY A 27 1.57 -4.28 -5.07
C GLY A 27 1.48 -2.99 -5.91
N GLU A 28 0.27 -2.53 -6.23
CA GLU A 28 -0.02 -1.48 -7.21
C GLU A 28 -0.20 -0.10 -6.53
N SER A 29 -0.38 -0.09 -5.21
CA SER A 29 -0.22 1.11 -4.38
C SER A 29 1.02 1.04 -3.49
N ARG A 30 2.11 0.40 -3.94
CA ARG A 30 3.38 0.30 -3.19
C ARG A 30 3.87 1.64 -2.64
N TYR A 31 3.68 2.72 -3.39
CA TYR A 31 4.01 4.06 -2.90
C TYR A 31 3.09 4.55 -1.78
N GLU A 32 1.78 4.29 -1.84
CA GLU A 32 0.86 4.65 -0.74
C GLU A 32 1.08 3.78 0.49
N ALA A 33 1.40 2.50 0.31
CA ALA A 33 1.79 1.60 1.38
C ALA A 33 3.10 2.08 2.05
N TYR A 34 4.08 2.52 1.24
CA TYR A 34 5.30 3.15 1.73
C TYR A 34 5.00 4.44 2.51
N LEU A 35 4.15 5.32 2.00
CA LEU A 35 3.76 6.56 2.72
C LEU A 35 3.02 6.27 4.03
N ALA A 36 2.13 5.29 4.04
CA ALA A 36 1.42 4.88 5.25
C ALA A 36 2.38 4.27 6.28
N HIS A 37 3.36 3.47 5.82
CA HIS A 37 4.40 2.91 6.67
C HIS A 37 5.34 3.99 7.22
N GLU A 38 5.87 4.89 6.37
CA GLU A 38 6.72 5.99 6.81
C GLU A 38 6.02 6.89 7.81
N ARG A 39 4.76 7.25 7.58
CA ARG A 39 4.01 8.07 8.53
C ARG A 39 3.79 7.37 9.88
N ALA A 40 3.72 6.04 9.88
CA ALA A 40 3.52 5.24 11.09
C ALA A 40 4.83 4.90 11.81
N ALA A 41 5.93 4.66 11.09
CA ALA A 41 7.21 4.21 11.62
C ALA A 41 8.22 5.36 11.83
N HIS A 42 8.14 6.39 10.98
CA HIS A 42 9.14 7.46 10.85
C HIS A 42 8.46 8.81 10.59
N SER A 43 7.62 9.24 11.52
CA SER A 43 6.90 10.52 11.45
C SER A 43 7.81 11.76 11.38
N GLU A 44 9.08 11.62 11.78
CA GLU A 44 10.07 12.71 11.84
C GLU A 44 10.83 12.92 10.52
N ARG A 45 10.71 11.99 9.55
CA ARG A 45 11.40 12.11 8.26
C ARG A 45 10.41 12.35 7.11
N PRO A 46 10.73 13.28 6.19
CA PRO A 46 9.92 13.45 4.99
C PRO A 46 10.05 12.19 4.10
N PRO A 47 8.93 11.63 3.63
CA PRO A 47 8.96 10.44 2.79
C PRO A 47 9.60 10.75 1.43
N LEU A 48 10.14 9.70 0.79
CA LEU A 48 10.68 9.80 -0.56
C LEU A 48 9.64 10.25 -1.58
N ASP A 49 10.10 11.01 -2.57
CA ASP A 49 9.32 11.33 -3.75
C ASP A 49 8.96 10.07 -4.54
N ARG A 50 7.78 10.07 -5.16
CA ARG A 50 7.27 8.94 -5.95
C ARG A 50 8.27 8.42 -6.98
N ARG A 51 8.97 9.33 -7.69
CA ARG A 51 9.98 8.95 -8.70
C ARG A 51 11.21 8.30 -8.07
N ALA A 52 11.65 8.80 -6.91
CA ALA A 52 12.80 8.26 -6.19
C ALA A 52 12.48 6.86 -5.65
N PHE A 53 11.27 6.66 -5.11
CA PHE A 53 10.77 5.38 -4.65
C PHE A 53 10.79 4.32 -5.76
N TRP A 54 10.23 4.60 -6.93
CA TRP A 54 10.20 3.64 -8.04
C TRP A 54 11.61 3.33 -8.58
N ARG A 55 12.49 4.31 -8.64
CA ARG A 55 13.89 4.09 -9.03
C ARG A 55 14.61 3.15 -8.07
N ASP A 56 14.44 3.35 -6.76
CA ASP A 56 15.06 2.50 -5.75
C ASP A 56 14.44 1.10 -5.74
N TYR A 57 13.12 1.00 -5.91
CA TYR A 57 12.40 -0.25 -6.04
C TYR A 57 12.89 -1.09 -7.23
N HIS A 58 13.05 -0.47 -8.41
CA HIS A 58 13.57 -1.18 -9.58
C HIS A 58 15.03 -1.57 -9.43
N ARG A 59 15.86 -0.72 -8.80
CA ARG A 59 17.25 -1.08 -8.46
C ARG A 59 17.29 -2.28 -7.53
N TRP A 60 16.42 -2.32 -6.53
CA TRP A 60 16.31 -3.45 -5.62
C TRP A 60 15.87 -4.71 -6.36
N GLN A 61 14.87 -4.63 -7.26
CA GLN A 61 14.44 -5.77 -8.08
C GLN A 61 15.55 -6.27 -9.03
N ASP A 62 16.33 -5.37 -9.62
CA ASP A 62 17.43 -5.70 -10.52
C ASP A 62 18.59 -6.38 -9.76
N ALA A 63 18.89 -5.89 -8.56
CA ALA A 63 19.90 -6.48 -7.66
C ALA A 63 19.44 -7.78 -6.99
N ASN A 64 18.13 -8.03 -6.92
CA ASN A 64 17.55 -9.20 -6.28
C ASN A 64 16.69 -9.99 -7.27
N PRO A 65 17.31 -10.63 -8.29
CA PRO A 65 16.59 -11.34 -9.35
C PRO A 65 15.98 -12.68 -8.90
N GLN A 66 15.72 -12.87 -7.60
CA GLN A 66 15.16 -14.09 -7.03
C GLN A 66 13.93 -14.56 -7.82
N GLY A 67 14.13 -15.60 -8.64
CA GLY A 67 13.15 -16.10 -9.61
C GLY A 67 13.68 -16.33 -11.02
N ARG A 68 14.89 -15.87 -11.38
CA ARG A 68 15.56 -16.38 -12.58
C ARG A 68 16.05 -17.79 -12.28
N CYS A 69 15.20 -18.80 -12.51
CA CYS A 69 15.72 -20.15 -12.66
C CYS A 69 16.65 -20.13 -13.87
N CYS A 70 17.92 -20.39 -13.59
CA CYS A 70 18.76 -21.13 -14.50
C CYS A 70 18.45 -22.61 -14.28
#